data_AF-A0A3A9B6F0-F1
#
_entry.id   AF-A0A3A9B6F0-F1
#
_cell.length_a   1.000
_cell.length_b   1.000
_cell.length_c   1.000
_cell.angle_alpha   90.00
_cell.angle_beta   90.00
_cell.angle_gamma   90.00
#
_symmetry.space_group_name_H-M   'P 1'
#
loop_
_entity.id
_entity.type
_entity.pdbx_description
1 polymer ?
#
loop_
_entity_poly.entity_id
_entity_poly.type
_entity_poly.pdbx_seq_one_letter_code
_entity_poly.pdbx_strand_id
1 'polypeptide(L)'
;MHTKTMEGLTGASMSMKLMNTPLRVYKEAERRGDTAVMERAMGYVGDFADKAEDYQKVTEKGMKEDAKEAREKAKAEQENAIQKRREEREELEKRIAESQNEDTDIVSISERGKAALDEKTDSVQTGADNGISAEKTVDAVKMEPVIYTKTGESVGPEPGATLSVSV
;
A
#
# COMPACT_ATOMS: atom_id res chain seq x y z
N MET A 1 -12.84 -9.63 -14.46
CA MET A 1 -11.97 -10.24 -15.49
C MET A 1 -12.51 -9.85 -16.84
N HIS A 2 -11.63 -9.34 -17.68
CA HIS A 2 -11.90 -8.92 -19.03
C HIS A 2 -12.26 -10.13 -19.88
N THR A 3 -13.19 -9.97 -20.82
CA THR A 3 -13.70 -11.06 -21.67
C THR A 3 -12.59 -11.74 -22.47
N LYS A 4 -11.66 -10.95 -23.01
CA LYS A 4 -10.45 -11.43 -23.70
C LYS A 4 -9.55 -12.30 -22.81
N THR A 5 -9.44 -11.98 -21.51
CA THR A 5 -8.66 -12.79 -20.55
C THR A 5 -9.25 -14.20 -20.47
N MET A 6 -10.58 -14.29 -20.33
CA MET A 6 -11.30 -15.56 -20.24
C MET A 6 -11.23 -16.38 -21.54
N GLU A 7 -11.43 -15.71 -22.67
CA GLU A 7 -11.37 -16.33 -23.99
C GLU A 7 -9.98 -16.90 -24.27
N GLY A 8 -8.92 -16.11 -24.07
CA GLY A 8 -7.56 -16.57 -24.32
C GLY A 8 -7.14 -17.70 -23.39
N LEU A 9 -7.52 -17.67 -22.11
CA LEU A 9 -7.21 -18.78 -21.18
C LEU A 9 -7.90 -20.08 -21.61
N THR A 10 -9.18 -19.99 -21.99
CA THR A 10 -9.96 -21.15 -22.42
C THR A 10 -9.44 -21.70 -23.74
N GLY A 11 -9.15 -20.82 -24.70
CA GLY A 11 -8.60 -21.18 -26.01
C GLY A 11 -7.23 -21.85 -25.89
N ALA A 12 -6.30 -21.25 -25.15
CA ALA A 12 -4.98 -21.82 -24.91
C ALA A 12 -5.05 -23.19 -24.21
N SER A 13 -5.91 -23.31 -23.19
CA SER A 13 -6.13 -24.58 -22.49
C SER A 13 -6.65 -25.68 -23.41
N MET A 14 -7.59 -25.34 -24.31
CA MET A 14 -8.12 -26.29 -25.28
C MET A 14 -7.06 -26.71 -26.30
N SER A 15 -6.30 -25.75 -26.84
CA SER A 15 -5.22 -26.01 -27.80
C SER A 15 -4.16 -26.95 -27.20
N MET A 16 -3.73 -26.71 -25.95
CA MET A 16 -2.82 -27.60 -25.23
C MET A 16 -3.39 -29.01 -25.04
N LYS A 17 -4.70 -29.13 -24.74
CA LYS A 17 -5.35 -30.44 -24.64
C LYS A 17 -5.35 -31.18 -25.98
N LEU A 18 -5.58 -30.47 -27.09
CA LEU A 18 -5.61 -31.04 -28.43
C LEU A 18 -4.23 -31.53 -28.90
N MET A 19 -3.12 -30.97 -28.39
CA MET A 19 -1.76 -31.47 -28.65
C MET A 19 -1.52 -32.90 -28.15
N ASN A 20 -2.25 -33.37 -27.14
CA ASN A 20 -2.03 -34.71 -26.58
C ASN A 20 -2.26 -35.84 -27.57
N THR A 21 -3.24 -35.70 -28.46
CA THR A 21 -3.58 -36.71 -29.47
C THR A 21 -2.45 -36.92 -30.47
N PRO A 22 -1.96 -35.90 -31.21
CA PRO A 22 -0.84 -36.07 -32.12
C PRO A 22 0.44 -36.48 -31.40
N LEU A 23 0.69 -36.04 -30.15
CA LEU A 23 1.83 -36.52 -29.36
C LEU A 23 1.77 -38.02 -29.05
N ARG A 24 0.56 -38.59 -28.87
CA ARG A 24 0.41 -40.05 -28.72
C ARG A 24 0.69 -40.78 -30.02
N VAL A 25 0.20 -40.25 -31.15
CA VAL A 25 0.46 -40.80 -32.49
C VAL A 25 1.95 -40.78 -32.80
N TYR A 26 2.64 -39.67 -32.50
CA TYR A 26 4.09 -39.56 -32.63
C TYR A 26 4.82 -40.68 -31.88
N LYS A 27 4.49 -40.88 -30.59
CA LYS A 27 5.11 -41.94 -29.77
C LYS A 27 4.85 -43.34 -30.30
N GLU A 28 3.71 -43.57 -30.93
CA GLU A 28 3.40 -44.86 -31.56
C GLU A 28 4.20 -45.05 -32.85
N ALA A 29 4.28 -44.02 -33.69
CA ALA A 29 5.07 -44.04 -34.92
C ALA A 29 6.57 -44.21 -34.64
N GLU A 30 7.08 -43.57 -33.59
CA GLU A 30 8.46 -43.70 -33.12
C GLU A 30 8.81 -45.16 -32.79
N ARG A 31 7.92 -45.91 -32.12
CA ARG A 31 8.15 -47.35 -31.85
C ARG A 31 8.18 -48.21 -33.11
N ARG A 32 7.48 -47.78 -34.16
CA ARG A 32 7.42 -48.49 -35.45
C ARG A 32 8.52 -48.03 -36.42
N GLY A 33 9.27 -46.98 -36.07
CA GLY A 33 10.24 -46.35 -36.98
C GLY A 33 9.60 -45.63 -38.17
N ASP A 34 8.32 -45.27 -38.08
CA ASP A 34 7.60 -44.59 -39.16
C ASP A 34 7.81 -43.07 -39.09
N THR A 35 8.88 -42.61 -39.73
CA THR A 35 9.29 -41.20 -39.71
C THR A 35 8.29 -40.28 -40.41
N ALA A 36 7.56 -40.78 -41.41
CA ALA A 36 6.57 -39.98 -42.14
C ALA A 36 5.37 -39.63 -41.23
N VAL A 37 4.89 -40.60 -40.45
CA VAL A 37 3.81 -40.36 -39.48
C VAL A 37 4.30 -39.49 -38.32
N MET A 38 5.56 -39.65 -37.89
CA MET A 38 6.16 -38.77 -36.86
C MET A 38 6.15 -37.30 -37.30
N GLU A 39 6.65 -37.01 -38.50
CA GLU A 39 6.71 -35.64 -39.02
C GLU A 39 5.33 -35.02 -39.14
N ARG A 40 4.37 -35.77 -39.68
CA ARG A 40 2.98 -35.32 -39.79
C ARG A 40 2.35 -35.06 -38.42
N ALA A 41 2.58 -35.93 -37.44
CA ALA A 41 2.09 -35.75 -36.09
C ALA A 41 2.68 -34.48 -35.44
N MET A 42 3.98 -34.24 -35.62
CA MET A 42 4.62 -33.03 -35.12
C MET A 42 4.12 -31.76 -35.82
N GLY A 43 3.77 -31.82 -37.10
CA GLY A 43 3.10 -30.71 -37.80
C GLY A 43 1.80 -30.29 -37.10
N TYR A 44 0.94 -31.26 -36.76
CA TYR A 44 -0.28 -30.98 -35.99
C TYR A 44 -0.01 -30.43 -34.59
N VAL A 45 1.05 -30.91 -33.92
CA VAL A 45 1.47 -30.34 -32.62
C VAL A 45 1.85 -28.87 -32.78
N GLY A 46 2.59 -28.52 -33.84
CA GLY A 46 2.94 -27.14 -34.19
C GLY A 46 1.72 -26.27 -34.39
N ASP A 47 0.76 -26.71 -35.22
CA ASP A 47 -0.49 -25.95 -35.47
C ASP A 47 -1.27 -25.62 -34.18
N PHE A 48 -1.30 -26.56 -33.22
CA PHE A 48 -1.96 -26.32 -31.94
C PHE A 48 -1.12 -25.48 -30.98
N ALA A 49 0.22 -25.58 -31.04
CA ALA A 49 1.12 -24.73 -30.27
C ALA A 49 0.98 -23.26 -30.71
N ASP A 50 0.99 -23.00 -32.02
CA ASP A 50 0.81 -21.65 -32.58
C ASP A 50 -0.53 -21.05 -32.15
N LYS A 51 -1.61 -21.83 -32.23
CA LYS A 51 -2.93 -21.39 -31.73
C LYS A 51 -2.93 -21.11 -30.24
N ALA A 52 -2.24 -21.92 -29.44
CA ALA A 52 -2.13 -21.68 -28.00
C ALA A 52 -1.40 -20.36 -27.70
N GLU A 53 -0.34 -20.08 -28.45
CA GLU A 53 0.40 -18.81 -28.35
C GLU A 53 -0.47 -17.61 -28.74
N ASP A 54 -1.24 -17.71 -29.81
CA ASP A 54 -2.16 -16.65 -30.23
C ASP A 54 -3.23 -16.36 -29.16
N TYR A 55 -3.79 -17.39 -28.54
CA TYR A 55 -4.70 -17.23 -27.42
C TYR A 55 -4.01 -16.63 -26.19
N GLN A 56 -2.74 -16.98 -25.93
CA GLN A 56 -1.96 -16.34 -24.87
C GLN A 56 -1.79 -14.84 -25.11
N LYS A 57 -1.54 -14.41 -26.34
CA LYS A 57 -1.48 -12.98 -26.70
C LYS A 57 -2.83 -12.28 -26.44
N VAL A 58 -3.95 -12.96 -26.71
CA VAL A 58 -5.30 -12.44 -26.38
C VAL A 58 -5.49 -12.30 -24.88
N THR A 59 -5.07 -13.29 -24.09
CA THR A 59 -5.09 -13.23 -22.63
C THR A 59 -4.26 -12.05 -22.11
N GLU A 60 -3.04 -11.88 -22.61
CA GLU A 60 -2.15 -10.80 -22.16
C GLU A 60 -2.76 -9.42 -22.43
N LYS A 61 -3.41 -9.24 -23.60
CA LYS A 61 -4.17 -8.01 -23.91
C LYS A 61 -5.31 -7.78 -22.92
N GLY A 62 -6.10 -8.82 -22.63
CA GLY A 62 -7.18 -8.74 -21.64
C GLY A 62 -6.68 -8.39 -20.23
N MET A 63 -5.56 -8.98 -19.81
CA MET A 63 -4.96 -8.70 -18.50
C MET A 63 -4.44 -7.27 -18.40
N LYS A 64 -3.86 -6.72 -19.47
CA LYS A 64 -3.45 -5.31 -19.51
C LYS A 64 -4.64 -4.37 -19.39
N GLU A 65 -5.75 -4.69 -20.02
CA GLU A 65 -7.00 -3.93 -19.94
C GLU A 65 -7.60 -4.00 -18.53
N ASP A 66 -7.71 -5.20 -17.94
CA ASP A 66 -8.13 -5.40 -16.53
C ASP A 66 -7.26 -4.58 -15.57
N ALA A 67 -5.94 -4.63 -15.73
CA ALA A 67 -5.01 -3.90 -14.86
C ALA A 67 -5.15 -2.38 -15.01
N LYS A 68 -5.42 -1.89 -16.21
CA LYS A 68 -5.67 -0.47 -16.44
C LYS A 68 -6.97 -0.04 -15.77
N GLU A 69 -8.05 -0.80 -15.95
CA GLU A 69 -9.34 -0.50 -15.32
C GLU A 69 -9.25 -0.49 -13.79
N ALA A 70 -8.55 -1.47 -13.21
CA ALA A 70 -8.31 -1.51 -11.76
C ALA A 70 -7.52 -0.29 -11.27
N ARG A 71 -6.51 0.16 -12.02
CA ARG A 71 -5.74 1.37 -11.70
C ARG A 71 -6.59 2.63 -11.78
N GLU A 72 -7.45 2.76 -12.79
CA GLU A 72 -8.36 3.91 -12.92
C GLU A 72 -9.36 3.95 -11.75
N LYS A 73 -9.96 2.82 -11.39
CA LYS A 73 -10.86 2.74 -10.22
C LYS A 73 -10.15 3.12 -8.92
N ALA A 74 -8.95 2.61 -8.69
CA ALA A 74 -8.17 2.95 -7.50
C ALA A 74 -7.82 4.44 -7.43
N LYS A 75 -7.46 5.07 -8.56
CA LYS A 75 -7.22 6.52 -8.62
C LYS A 75 -8.50 7.31 -8.34
N ALA A 76 -9.62 6.92 -8.94
CA ALA A 76 -10.90 7.57 -8.72
C ALA A 76 -11.34 7.45 -7.24
N GLU A 77 -11.15 6.30 -6.61
CA GLU A 77 -11.41 6.11 -5.18
C GLU A 77 -10.50 6.97 -4.31
N GLN A 78 -9.21 7.06 -4.65
CA GLN A 78 -8.27 7.92 -3.95
C GLN A 78 -8.65 9.41 -4.08
N GLU A 79 -9.03 9.86 -5.27
CA GLU A 79 -9.46 11.23 -5.52
C GLU A 79 -10.74 11.55 -4.75
N ASN A 80 -11.73 10.66 -4.77
CA ASN A 80 -12.95 10.80 -3.98
C ASN A 80 -12.64 10.90 -2.48
N ALA A 81 -11.69 10.12 -1.97
CA ALA A 81 -11.29 10.19 -0.56
C ALA A 81 -10.58 11.52 -0.21
N ILE A 82 -9.76 12.04 -1.13
CA ILE A 82 -9.11 13.35 -0.96
C ILE A 82 -10.16 14.46 -1.00
N GLN A 83 -11.11 14.39 -1.92
CA GLN A 83 -12.17 15.37 -2.07
C GLN A 83 -13.05 15.42 -0.81
N LYS A 84 -13.50 14.27 -0.30
CA LYS A 84 -14.24 14.21 0.98
C LYS A 84 -13.46 14.84 2.13
N ARG A 85 -12.17 14.56 2.25
CA ARG A 85 -11.32 15.18 3.29
C ARG A 85 -11.19 16.70 3.10
N ARG A 86 -11.16 17.19 1.87
CA ARG A 86 -11.13 18.64 1.58
C ARG A 86 -12.45 19.30 1.97
N GLU A 87 -13.58 18.68 1.62
CA GLU A 87 -14.92 19.16 1.98
C GLU A 87 -15.10 19.20 3.51
N GLU A 88 -14.68 18.16 4.24
CA GLU A 88 -14.70 18.14 5.71
C GLU A 88 -13.86 19.27 6.32
N ARG A 89 -12.67 19.54 5.75
CA ARG A 89 -11.81 20.64 6.21
C ARG A 89 -12.45 22.00 5.95
N GLU A 90 -13.05 22.19 4.78
CA GLU A 90 -13.73 23.44 4.44
C GLU A 90 -14.95 23.67 5.35
N GLU A 91 -15.71 22.62 5.69
CA GLU A 91 -16.83 22.73 6.63
C GLU A 91 -16.34 23.08 8.04
N LEU A 92 -15.27 22.44 8.51
CA LEU A 92 -14.66 22.78 9.81
C LEU A 92 -14.15 24.22 9.82
N GLU A 93 -13.50 24.67 8.74
CA GLU A 93 -13.00 26.04 8.62
C GLU A 93 -14.15 27.05 8.62
N LYS A 94 -15.26 26.77 7.92
CA LYS A 94 -16.48 27.60 7.99
C LYS A 94 -17.05 27.68 9.41
N ARG A 95 -17.13 26.56 10.14
CA ARG A 95 -17.58 26.55 11.54
C ARG A 95 -16.66 27.35 12.45
N ILE A 96 -15.34 27.26 12.25
CA ILE A 96 -14.37 28.04 13.03
C ILE A 96 -14.50 29.54 12.70
N ALA A 97 -14.58 29.90 11.42
CA ALA A 97 -14.77 31.29 11.00
C ALA A 97 -16.09 31.87 11.52
N GLU A 98 -17.17 31.09 11.51
CA GLU A 98 -18.46 31.48 12.10
C GLU A 98 -18.32 31.68 13.62
N SER A 99 -17.68 30.74 14.33
CA SER A 99 -17.44 30.87 15.77
C SER A 99 -16.53 32.06 16.14
N GLN A 100 -15.56 32.43 15.31
CA GLN A 100 -14.73 33.63 15.54
C GLN A 100 -15.51 34.94 15.37
N ASN A 101 -16.62 34.94 14.62
CA ASN A 101 -17.49 36.10 14.49
C ASN A 101 -18.51 36.20 15.64
N GLU A 102 -18.76 35.10 16.36
CA GLU A 102 -19.52 35.05 17.61
C GLU A 102 -18.60 35.33 18.80
N ASP A 103 -18.50 36.61 19.18
CA ASP A 103 -18.00 37.17 20.45
C ASP A 103 -17.18 36.19 21.34
N THR A 104 -16.06 35.71 20.81
CA THR A 104 -15.19 34.78 21.53
C THR A 104 -14.25 35.59 22.40
N ASP A 105 -14.15 35.27 23.70
CA ASP A 105 -13.26 35.96 24.64
C ASP A 105 -11.79 35.90 24.17
N ILE A 106 -11.30 37.00 23.59
CA ILE A 106 -9.91 37.14 23.15
C ILE A 106 -9.06 37.41 24.39
N VAL A 107 -8.44 36.36 24.92
CA VAL A 107 -7.44 36.51 25.99
C VAL A 107 -6.14 37.03 25.39
N SER A 108 -5.95 38.35 25.43
CA SER A 108 -4.69 38.97 25.01
C SER A 108 -3.63 38.83 26.11
N ILE A 109 -2.43 38.38 25.74
CA ILE A 109 -1.29 38.34 26.66
C ILE A 109 -0.88 39.79 26.91
N SER A 110 -0.90 40.22 28.18
CA SER A 110 -0.47 41.58 28.54
C SER A 110 1.00 41.81 28.20
N GLU A 111 1.38 43.06 27.97
CA GLU A 111 2.74 43.46 27.60
C GLU A 111 3.81 42.95 28.59
N ARG A 112 3.47 42.87 29.89
CA ARG A 112 4.34 42.26 30.92
C ARG A 112 4.49 40.73 30.77
N GLY A 113 3.45 40.05 30.32
CA GLY A 113 3.49 38.61 30.05
C GLY A 113 4.30 38.27 28.79
N LYS A 114 4.34 39.18 27.81
CA LYS A 114 5.21 39.05 26.62
C LYS A 114 6.69 39.26 26.95
N ALA A 115 7.01 40.29 27.75
CA ALA A 115 8.39 40.53 28.19
C ALA A 115 8.98 39.35 28.99
N ALA A 116 8.17 38.68 29.82
CA ALA A 116 8.60 37.48 30.55
C ALA A 116 8.80 36.23 29.67
N LEU A 117 8.22 36.20 28.47
CA LEU A 117 8.46 35.15 27.46
C LEU A 117 9.74 35.45 26.65
N ASP A 118 9.99 36.71 26.31
CA ASP A 118 11.19 37.13 25.59
C ASP A 118 12.46 36.99 26.46
N GLU A 119 12.37 37.23 27.77
CA GLU A 119 13.49 37.08 28.73
C GLU A 119 14.01 35.63 28.85
N LYS A 120 13.27 34.65 28.32
CA LYS A 120 13.70 33.24 28.28
C LYS A 120 14.23 32.80 26.92
N THR A 121 14.35 33.72 25.95
CA THR A 121 14.85 33.43 24.60
C THR A 121 16.25 33.99 24.30
N ASP A 122 16.92 34.61 25.27
CA ASP A 122 18.35 34.92 25.20
C ASP A 122 19.23 33.70 25.55
N SER A 123 19.02 32.61 24.83
CA SER A 123 20.10 31.68 24.49
C SER A 123 19.80 31.10 23.12
N VAL A 124 19.79 31.99 22.12
CA VAL A 124 19.88 31.59 20.72
C VAL A 124 21.17 30.81 20.52
N GLN A 125 21.06 29.56 20.10
CA GLN A 125 21.98 29.04 19.09
C GLN A 125 21.15 28.58 17.89
N THR A 126 20.88 29.55 17.03
CA THR A 126 20.62 29.33 15.60
C THR A 126 21.82 28.59 15.01
N GLY A 127 21.54 27.48 14.34
CA GLY A 127 22.51 26.77 13.52
C GLY A 127 21.83 25.58 12.87
N ALA A 128 21.40 25.74 11.62
CA ALA A 128 21.06 24.64 10.76
C ALA A 128 22.25 23.66 10.69
N ASP A 129 22.02 22.38 10.95
CA ASP A 129 22.15 21.32 9.94
C ASP A 129 22.00 19.93 10.56
N ASN A 130 21.55 19.03 9.69
CA ASN A 130 21.35 17.60 9.87
C ASN A 130 22.42 16.88 10.70
N GLY A 131 21.99 15.93 11.54
CA GLY A 131 22.83 14.80 11.94
C GLY A 131 22.75 14.40 13.42
N ILE A 132 22.15 13.24 13.65
CA ILE A 132 22.48 12.22 14.65
C ILE A 132 23.68 12.56 15.58
N SER A 133 23.45 12.61 16.89
CA SER A 133 24.05 11.70 17.88
C SER A 133 24.03 12.29 19.30
N ALA A 134 23.80 11.40 20.25
CA ALA A 134 23.80 11.60 21.69
C ALA A 134 25.12 12.15 22.26
N GLU A 135 25.02 12.99 23.30
CA GLU A 135 25.42 12.71 24.70
C GLU A 135 25.28 14.03 25.49
N LYS A 136 24.30 14.14 26.39
CA LYS A 136 24.33 13.75 27.81
C LYS A 136 25.35 14.53 28.63
N THR A 137 24.87 15.49 29.42
CA THR A 137 25.16 15.59 30.86
C THR A 137 24.00 16.31 31.57
N VAL A 138 23.25 15.58 32.40
CA VAL A 138 23.15 15.73 33.88
C VAL A 138 22.65 17.14 34.24
N ASP A 139 21.37 17.39 34.51
CA ASP A 139 20.70 16.99 35.76
C ASP A 139 19.18 17.13 35.59
N ALA A 140 18.48 16.02 35.35
CA ALA A 140 17.02 16.00 35.27
C ALA A 140 16.53 15.11 36.41
N VAL A 141 15.92 15.74 37.42
CA VAL A 141 15.25 15.08 38.53
C VAL A 141 14.29 14.05 37.94
N LYS A 142 14.65 12.76 38.07
CA LYS A 142 13.82 11.62 37.66
C LYS A 142 12.61 11.57 38.57
N MET A 143 11.49 12.15 38.15
CA MET A 143 10.19 11.82 38.71
C MET A 143 9.56 10.77 37.80
N GLU A 144 9.48 9.53 38.29
CA GLU A 144 8.76 8.47 37.59
C GLU A 144 7.25 8.76 37.62
N PRO A 145 6.53 8.51 36.53
CA PRO A 145 5.08 8.72 36.49
C PRO A 145 4.37 7.73 37.41
N VAL A 146 3.65 8.26 38.42
CA VAL A 146 2.86 7.47 39.36
C VAL A 146 1.47 7.22 38.78
N ILE A 147 1.05 5.96 38.71
CA ILE A 147 -0.26 5.55 38.18
C ILE A 147 -1.22 5.27 39.36
N TYR A 148 -2.41 5.87 39.31
CA TYR A 148 -3.44 5.73 40.34
C TYR A 148 -4.56 4.79 39.88
N THR A 149 -5.06 4.00 40.83
CA THR A 149 -6.23 3.14 40.63
C THR A 149 -7.53 3.92 40.88
N LYS A 150 -8.67 3.38 40.45
CA LYS A 150 -9.99 4.06 40.54
C LYS A 150 -10.44 4.40 41.97
N THR A 151 -9.80 3.82 42.98
CA THR A 151 -10.03 4.10 44.42
C THR A 151 -9.06 5.12 45.01
N GLY A 152 -8.12 5.66 44.22
CA GLY A 152 -7.17 6.69 44.64
C GLY A 152 -5.88 6.17 45.27
N GLU A 153 -5.65 4.86 45.30
CA GLU A 153 -4.38 4.27 45.74
C GLU A 153 -3.33 4.28 44.61
N SER A 154 -2.12 4.71 44.94
CA SER A 154 -0.96 4.69 44.04
C SER A 154 -0.35 3.28 43.98
N VAL A 155 -0.24 2.71 42.78
CA VAL A 155 0.48 1.45 42.57
C VAL A 155 1.80 1.79 41.89
N GLY A 156 2.91 1.52 42.58
CA GLY A 156 4.25 1.67 42.03
C GLY A 156 4.53 0.62 40.95
N PRO A 157 5.43 0.90 39.99
CA PRO A 157 5.78 -0.07 38.95
C PRO A 157 6.52 -1.27 39.56
N GLU A 158 5.98 -2.48 39.42
CA GLU A 158 6.77 -3.70 39.65
C GLU A 158 7.74 -3.94 38.47
N PRO A 159 9.02 -4.27 38.73
CA PRO A 159 10.01 -4.48 37.68
C PRO A 159 9.91 -5.91 37.14
N GLY A 160 9.25 -6.11 36.00
CA GLY A 160 9.34 -7.40 35.32
C GLY A 160 8.35 -7.72 34.21
N ALA A 161 8.25 -6.90 33.16
CA ALA A 161 7.66 -7.38 31.89
C ALA A 161 8.25 -6.63 30.69
N THR A 162 9.23 -7.23 30.03
CA THR A 162 9.73 -6.81 28.72
C THR A 162 8.69 -7.17 27.66
N LEU A 163 7.99 -6.18 27.08
CA LEU A 163 7.19 -6.37 25.87
C LEU A 163 8.01 -5.91 24.66
N SER A 164 8.50 -6.90 23.90
CA SER A 164 9.23 -6.68 22.65
C SER A 164 8.23 -6.48 21.50
N VAL A 165 8.25 -5.32 20.85
CA VAL A 165 7.61 -5.12 19.54
C VAL A 165 8.73 -4.90 18.52
N SER A 166 8.87 -5.83 17.58
CA SER A 166 9.77 -5.70 16.43
C SER A 166 9.03 -5.01 15.28
N VAL A 167 9.69 -4.04 14.65
CA VAL A 167 9.28 -3.40 13.39
C VAL A 167 9.74 -4.24 12.21
#